data_AF-A0A4R2JP39-F1
#
_entry.id   AF-A0A4R2JP39-F1
#
_cell.length_a   1.000
_cell.length_b   1.000
_cell.length_c   1.000
_cell.angle_alpha   90.00
_cell.angle_beta   90.00
_cell.angle_gamma   90.00
#
_symmetry.space_group_name_H-M   'P 1'
#
loop_
_entity.id
_entity.type
_entity.pdbx_description
1 polymer ?
#
loop_
_entity_poly.entity_id
_entity_poly.type
_entity_poly.pdbx_seq_one_letter_code
_entity_poly.pdbx_strand_id
1 'polypeptide(L)'
;MASWSPRFENVLRSSSKMLGEDVPLDPDTRLFKLGIDSIQIVELIVALEDEFRLDIPQELLSPAAFATPGAIWELLCTVDPTLVDVKVRE
;
A
#
# COMPACT_ATOMS: atom_id res chain seq x y z
N MET A 1 7.26 8.33 -11.46
CA MET A 1 6.04 7.52 -11.61
C MET A 1 6.21 6.34 -10.70
N ALA A 2 5.39 6.25 -9.66
CA ALA A 2 5.48 5.13 -8.73
C ALA A 2 5.33 3.82 -9.50
N SER A 3 6.08 2.81 -9.11
CA SER A 3 6.19 1.57 -9.85
C SER A 3 5.70 0.42 -8.98
N TRP A 4 4.44 0.51 -8.60
CA TRP A 4 3.71 -0.52 -7.86
C TRP A 4 2.74 -1.27 -8.78
N SER A 5 2.25 -2.42 -8.31
CA SER A 5 1.25 -3.19 -9.05
C SER A 5 -0.14 -2.51 -9.03
N PRO A 6 -0.98 -2.73 -10.06
CA PRO A 6 -2.37 -2.24 -10.06
C PRO A 6 -3.20 -2.79 -8.89
N ARG A 7 -2.86 -4.01 -8.42
CA ARG A 7 -3.52 -4.67 -7.29
C ARG A 7 -3.30 -3.89 -6.00
N PHE A 8 -2.07 -3.44 -5.76
CA PHE A 8 -1.73 -2.58 -4.63
C PHE A 8 -2.52 -1.26 -4.65
N GLU A 9 -2.54 -0.61 -5.80
CA GLU A 9 -3.28 0.64 -5.99
C GLU A 9 -4.79 0.45 -5.72
N ASN A 10 -5.36 -0.65 -6.20
CA ASN A 10 -6.77 -0.98 -5.96
C ASN A 10 -7.09 -1.19 -4.47
N VAL A 11 -6.20 -1.85 -3.72
CA VAL A 11 -6.34 -2.02 -2.27
C VAL A 11 -6.30 -0.66 -1.57
N LEU A 12 -5.33 0.20 -1.88
CA LEU A 12 -5.25 1.55 -1.29
C LEU A 12 -6.48 2.40 -1.58
N ARG A 13 -6.98 2.36 -2.82
CA ARG A 13 -8.21 3.06 -3.23
C ARG A 13 -9.42 2.54 -2.46
N SER A 14 -9.52 1.23 -2.27
CA SER A 14 -10.62 0.60 -1.53
C SER A 14 -10.60 0.95 -0.03
N SER A 15 -9.42 1.12 0.56
CA SER A 15 -9.26 1.52 1.97
C SER A 15 -9.46 3.02 2.20
N SER A 16 -9.41 3.85 1.15
CA SER A 16 -9.61 5.29 1.25
C SER A 16 -11.01 5.72 0.80
N LYS A 17 -11.73 6.42 1.68
CA LYS A 17 -13.03 7.04 1.32
C LYS A 17 -12.89 8.34 0.54
N MET A 18 -11.67 8.89 0.47
CA MET A 18 -11.41 10.21 -0.13
C MET A 18 -10.73 10.13 -1.50
N LEU A 19 -10.23 8.95 -1.89
CA LEU A 19 -9.62 8.77 -3.20
C LEU A 19 -10.68 8.48 -4.26
N GLY A 20 -10.82 9.38 -5.23
CA GLY A 20 -11.56 9.09 -6.46
C GLY A 20 -10.72 8.26 -7.43
N GLU A 21 -11.37 7.45 -8.27
CA GLU A 21 -10.72 6.57 -9.26
C GLU A 21 -9.73 7.30 -10.19
N ASP A 22 -10.00 8.56 -10.53
CA ASP A 22 -9.16 9.39 -11.40
C ASP A 22 -8.04 10.16 -10.69
N VAL A 23 -7.94 10.10 -9.35
CA VAL A 23 -6.90 10.84 -8.62
C VAL A 23 -5.57 10.09 -8.73
N PRO A 24 -4.50 10.70 -9.29
CA PRO A 24 -3.19 10.05 -9.32
C PRO A 24 -2.64 9.91 -7.90
N LEU A 25 -2.24 8.69 -7.55
CA LEU A 25 -1.57 8.41 -6.29
C LEU A 25 -0.10 8.84 -6.36
N ASP A 26 0.24 9.85 -5.58
CA ASP A 26 1.62 10.27 -5.41
C ASP A 26 2.27 9.44 -4.27
N PRO A 27 3.46 8.84 -4.51
CA PRO A 27 4.10 7.92 -3.58
C PRO A 27 4.55 8.58 -2.27
N ASP A 28 4.72 9.91 -2.27
CA ASP A 28 5.15 10.71 -1.13
C ASP A 28 3.97 11.37 -0.40
N THR A 29 2.75 11.21 -0.91
CA THR A 29 1.55 11.73 -0.27
C THR A 29 1.24 10.97 1.00
N ARG A 30 0.94 11.71 2.06
CA ARG A 30 0.68 11.12 3.37
C ARG A 30 -0.68 10.43 3.41
N LEU A 31 -0.73 9.20 3.92
CA LEU A 31 -1.96 8.39 3.95
C LEU A 31 -3.12 9.09 4.68
N PHE A 32 -2.84 9.82 5.75
CA PHE A 32 -3.89 10.58 6.44
C PHE A 32 -4.50 11.70 5.59
N LYS A 33 -3.77 12.26 4.62
CA LYS A 33 -4.34 13.21 3.65
C LYS A 33 -5.29 12.54 2.67
N LEU A 34 -5.12 11.23 2.49
CA LEU A 34 -6.01 10.36 1.73
C LEU A 34 -7.16 9.82 2.61
N GLY A 35 -7.31 10.30 3.85
CA GLY A 35 -8.37 9.83 4.75
C GLY A 35 -8.17 8.40 5.28
N ILE A 36 -6.93 7.89 5.25
CA ILE A 36 -6.55 6.63 5.88
C ILE A 36 -5.98 6.96 7.27
N ASP A 37 -6.72 6.62 8.32
CA ASP A 37 -6.30 6.79 9.72
C ASP A 37 -5.83 5.47 10.35
N SER A 38 -5.51 5.47 11.66
CA SER A 38 -5.00 4.30 12.37
C SER A 38 -5.92 3.07 12.30
N ILE A 39 -7.25 3.26 12.21
CA ILE A 39 -8.19 2.15 12.10
C ILE A 39 -8.19 1.60 10.67
N GLN A 40 -8.20 2.49 9.67
CA GLN A 40 -8.09 2.06 8.27
C GLN A 40 -6.73 1.43 7.96
N ILE A 41 -5.66 1.78 8.68
CA ILE A 41 -4.35 1.11 8.54
C ILE A 41 -4.46 -0.37 8.92
N VAL A 42 -5.20 -0.72 9.99
CA VAL A 42 -5.40 -2.12 10.37
C VAL A 42 -6.18 -2.88 9.30
N GLU A 43 -7.24 -2.29 8.76
CA GLU A 43 -7.99 -2.87 7.64
C GLU A 43 -7.14 -3.02 6.37
N LEU A 44 -6.30 -2.02 6.09
CA LEU A 44 -5.37 -2.01 4.97
C LEU A 44 -4.34 -3.14 5.09
N ILE A 45 -3.78 -3.37 6.28
CA ILE A 45 -2.84 -4.49 6.52
C ILE A 45 -3.51 -5.82 6.16
N VAL A 46 -4.71 -6.07 6.68
CA VAL A 46 -5.45 -7.31 6.42
C VAL A 46 -5.77 -7.46 4.92
N ALA A 47 -6.16 -6.38 4.25
CA ALA A 47 -6.44 -6.39 2.82
C ALA A 47 -5.19 -6.68 1.96
N LEU A 48 -4.03 -6.15 2.37
CA LEU A 48 -2.75 -6.42 1.70
C LEU A 48 -2.31 -7.87 1.88
N GLU A 49 -2.42 -8.40 3.10
CA GLU A 49 -2.13 -9.80 3.41
C GLU A 49 -3.02 -10.76 2.60
N ASP A 50 -4.32 -10.45 2.47
CA ASP A 50 -5.25 -11.26 1.68
C ASP A 50 -4.97 -11.19 0.17
N GLU A 51 -4.79 -9.98 -0.37
CA GLU A 51 -4.60 -9.75 -1.81
C GLU A 51 -3.29 -10.34 -2.32
N PHE A 52 -2.22 -10.20 -1.55
CA PHE A 52 -0.89 -10.68 -1.90
C PHE A 52 -0.56 -12.06 -1.30
N ARG A 53 -1.47 -12.64 -0.51
CA ARG A 53 -1.27 -13.93 0.18
C ARG A 53 0.04 -13.98 0.97
N LEU A 54 0.33 -12.90 1.70
CA LEU A 54 1.54 -12.73 2.51
C LEU A 54 1.18 -12.50 3.98
N ASP A 55 2.16 -12.66 4.85
CA ASP A 55 2.06 -12.38 6.29
C ASP A 55 3.05 -11.25 6.60
N ILE A 56 2.56 -10.10 7.08
CA ILE A 56 3.41 -8.94 7.34
C ILE A 56 3.92 -9.02 8.79
N PRO A 57 5.25 -9.16 9.00
CA PRO A 57 5.81 -9.23 10.34
C PRO A 57 5.49 -7.97 11.15
N GLN A 58 5.03 -8.15 12.38
CA GLN A 58 4.64 -7.02 13.24
C GLN A 58 5.80 -6.07 13.57
N GLU A 59 7.05 -6.56 13.51
CA GLU A 59 8.26 -5.73 13.66
C GLU A 59 8.43 -4.69 12.54
N LEU A 60 7.87 -4.95 11.37
CA LEU A 60 7.91 -4.05 10.23
C LEU A 60 6.73 -3.07 10.21
N LEU A 61 5.70 -3.34 11.02
CA LEU A 61 4.50 -2.50 11.14
C LEU A 61 4.79 -1.24 11.94
N SER A 62 5.50 -0.30 11.31
CA SER A 62 5.89 0.97 11.91
C SER A 62 5.07 2.14 11.34
N PRO A 63 4.89 3.24 12.09
CA PRO A 63 4.25 4.45 11.56
C PRO A 63 4.92 5.02 10.30
N ALA A 64 6.22 4.76 10.13
CA ALA A 64 6.98 5.16 8.95
C ALA A 64 6.60 4.33 7.71
N ALA A 65 6.42 3.02 7.87
CA ALA A 65 6.01 2.11 6.80
C ALA A 65 4.60 2.43 6.27
N PHE A 66 3.73 2.97 7.12
CA PHE A 66 2.38 3.44 6.77
C PHE A 66 2.29 4.97 6.67
N ALA A 67 3.40 5.66 6.42
CA ALA A 67 3.37 7.11 6.26
C ALA A 67 2.82 7.52 4.88
N THR A 68 3.22 6.79 3.83
CA THR A 68 2.91 7.09 2.43
C THR A 68 2.70 5.80 1.62
N PRO A 69 2.02 5.86 0.45
CA PRO A 69 1.88 4.72 -0.45
C PRO A 69 3.22 4.10 -0.86
N GLY A 70 4.23 4.94 -1.12
CA GLY A 70 5.56 4.47 -1.47
C GLY A 70 6.19 3.65 -0.36
N ALA A 71 6.06 4.08 0.91
CA ALA A 71 6.58 3.34 2.05
C ALA A 71 5.93 1.96 2.23
N ILE A 72 4.62 1.86 1.98
CA ILE A 72 3.92 0.56 2.05
C ILE A 72 4.41 -0.35 0.92
N TRP A 73 4.58 0.16 -0.30
CA TRP A 73 5.06 -0.66 -1.41
C TRP A 73 6.48 -1.21 -1.15
N GLU A 74 7.37 -0.39 -0.58
CA GLU A 74 8.71 -0.83 -0.17
C GLU A 74 8.65 -1.89 0.94
N LEU A 75 7.71 -1.75 1.90
CA LEU A 75 7.45 -2.76 2.91
C LEU A 75 7.04 -4.09 2.27
N LEU A 76 6.11 -4.08 1.31
CA LEU A 76 5.68 -5.28 0.61
C LEU A 76 6.83 -5.94 -0.16
N CYS A 77 7.64 -5.16 -0.87
CA CYS A 77 8.84 -5.68 -1.55
C CYS A 77 9.87 -6.27 -0.57
N THR A 78 9.90 -5.78 0.67
CA THR A 78 10.78 -6.32 1.73
C THR A 78 10.27 -7.67 2.24
N VAL A 79 8.95 -7.83 2.39
CA VAL A 79 8.32 -9.09 2.82
C VAL A 79 8.36 -10.12 1.70
N ASP A 80 8.01 -9.72 0.48
CA ASP A 80 8.05 -10.56 -0.71
C ASP A 80 8.84 -9.88 -1.84
N PRO A 81 10.13 -10.25 -2.02
CA PRO A 81 10.97 -9.67 -3.06
C PRO A 81 10.54 -10.05 -4.49
N THR A 82 9.61 -11.00 -4.66
CA THR A 82 9.09 -11.34 -6.00
C THR A 82 8.20 -10.23 -6.59
N LEU A 83 7.68 -9.33 -5.74
CA LEU A 83 6.86 -8.19 -6.14
C LEU A 83 7.65 -7.14 -6.94
N VAL A 84 8.99 -7.14 -6.84
CA VAL A 84 9.86 -6.24 -7.60
C VAL A 84 9.81 -6.52 -9.11
N ASP A 85 9.51 -7.76 -9.53
CA ASP A 85 9.42 -8.16 -10.95
C ASP A 85 8.06 -7.84 -11.59
N VAL A 86 7.01 -7.63 -10.76
CA VAL A 86 5.66 -7.25 -11.20
C VAL A 86 5.65 -5.86 -11.89
N LYS A 87 6.76 -5.10 -11.74
CA LYS A 87 7.02 -3.79 -12.31
C LYS A 87 6.94 -3.71 -13.85
N VAL A 88 6.87 -4.83 -14.58
CA VAL A 88 7.12 -4.88 -16.04
C VAL A 88 6.07 -5.67 -16.85
N ARG A 89 4.91 -6.04 -16.28
CA ARG A 89 3.89 -6.79 -17.06
C ARG A 89 2.52 -6.12 -17.05
N GLU A 90 2.43 -4.99 -17.73
CA GLU A 90 1.19 -4.50 -18.35
C GLU A 90 1.47 -4.02 -19.78
#